data_AF-A0A7V7KBF2-F1
#
_entry.id   AF-A0A7V7KBF2-F1
#
_cell.length_a   1.000
_cell.length_b   1.000
_cell.length_c   1.000
_cell.angle_alpha   90.00
_cell.angle_beta   90.00
_cell.angle_gamma   90.00
#
_symmetry.space_group_name_H-M   'P 1'
#
loop_
_entity.id
_entity.type
_entity.pdbx_description
1 polymer ?
#
loop_
_entity_poly.entity_id
_entity_poly.type
_entity_poly.pdbx_seq_one_letter_code
_entity_poly.pdbx_strand_id
1 'polypeptide(L)'
;MLVALRDDGRIEAARAEKGPLYRCPNCRKDVILKKGRIRVHHFSHKPPVSCFWPKGETFAHLTAKSRFRDAFERRGLKVAVEHEVESLLGDRRADVMVCSPNGRRVAIELQHNTISVEDIETRTEGYLAAGISVIWVPFLPKGLLETAESLAEKEGAPLVIKKYPARAWERWLHGYNFGGLWMYDPSTGKLWRGRLKGHELFVEPAHWFDETGEERYTGGNYRYSKRWRELTLWGPIDLDGAKIEFFNRRKTEMGNFRYPGGKAARFTVR
;
A
#
# COMPACT_ATOMS: atom_id res chain seq x y z
N MET A 1 -0.95 14.96 -9.58
CA MET A 1 -1.18 15.39 -8.19
C MET A 1 -2.61 15.89 -8.06
N LEU A 2 -3.25 15.68 -6.91
CA LEU A 2 -4.64 16.04 -6.64
C LEU A 2 -4.78 17.41 -5.98
N VAL A 3 -3.72 17.95 -5.37
CA VAL A 3 -3.77 19.27 -4.68
C VAL A 3 -2.85 20.27 -5.37
N ALA A 4 -3.30 21.53 -5.45
CA ALA A 4 -2.48 22.68 -5.81
C ALA A 4 -2.71 23.84 -4.83
N LEU A 5 -1.96 24.92 -5.00
CA LEU A 5 -2.18 26.20 -4.34
C LEU A 5 -2.94 27.13 -5.28
N ARG A 6 -3.88 27.90 -4.71
CA ARG A 6 -4.58 29.02 -5.33
C ARG A 6 -4.73 30.12 -4.28
N ASP A 7 -4.31 31.34 -4.61
CA ASP A 7 -4.44 32.51 -3.72
C ASP A 7 -3.92 32.19 -2.29
N ASP A 8 -2.77 31.49 -2.22
CA ASP A 8 -2.10 30.94 -1.01
C ASP A 8 -2.84 29.86 -0.20
N GLY A 9 -4.06 29.50 -0.60
CA GLY A 9 -4.81 28.35 -0.06
C GLY A 9 -4.58 27.04 -0.83
N ARG A 10 -4.76 25.91 -0.16
CA ARG A 10 -4.78 24.58 -0.81
C ARG A 10 -6.13 24.33 -1.49
N ILE A 11 -6.11 23.80 -2.70
CA ILE A 11 -7.30 23.42 -3.45
C ILE A 11 -7.14 22.04 -4.09
N GLU A 12 -8.17 21.21 -3.95
CA GLU A 12 -8.24 19.91 -4.63
C GLU A 12 -8.71 20.08 -6.07
N ALA A 13 -8.13 19.29 -6.98
CA ALA A 13 -8.43 19.31 -8.40
C ALA A 13 -9.91 19.03 -8.70
N ALA A 14 -10.58 18.25 -7.85
CA ALA A 14 -12.02 17.97 -7.96
C ALA A 14 -12.90 19.23 -7.78
N ARG A 15 -12.44 20.20 -7.01
CA ARG A 15 -13.14 21.47 -6.72
C ARG A 15 -12.56 22.67 -7.49
N ALA A 16 -11.47 22.46 -8.20
CA ALA A 16 -10.81 23.48 -8.99
C ALA A 16 -11.53 23.72 -10.33
N GLU A 17 -11.52 24.96 -10.81
CA GLU A 17 -12.07 25.34 -12.11
C GLU A 17 -10.99 25.69 -13.13
N LYS A 18 -11.31 25.60 -14.43
CA LYS A 18 -10.42 26.05 -15.51
C LYS A 18 -10.37 27.58 -15.54
N GLY A 19 -9.22 28.15 -15.88
CA GLY A 19 -9.02 29.60 -15.97
C GLY A 19 -8.04 30.15 -14.93
N PRO A 20 -8.26 29.94 -13.62
CA PRO A 20 -7.36 30.40 -12.57
C PRO A 20 -5.93 29.85 -12.69
N LEU A 21 -4.99 30.59 -12.09
CA LEU A 21 -3.61 30.15 -11.90
C LEU A 21 -3.53 29.21 -10.70
N TYR A 22 -2.83 28.09 -10.89
CA TYR A 22 -2.56 27.13 -9.82
C TYR A 22 -1.06 26.87 -9.72
N ARG A 23 -0.57 26.70 -8.50
CA ARG A 23 0.86 26.45 -8.22
C ARG A 23 1.06 25.13 -7.49
N CYS A 24 2.17 24.45 -7.75
CA CYS A 24 2.57 23.27 -6.99
C CYS A 24 2.85 23.65 -5.52
N PRO A 25 2.34 22.93 -4.51
CA PRO A 25 2.65 23.21 -3.11
C PRO A 25 4.14 23.14 -2.79
N ASN A 26 4.86 22.21 -3.44
CA ASN A 26 6.29 21.98 -3.20
C ASN A 26 7.20 22.99 -3.91
N CYS A 27 7.15 23.09 -5.23
CA CYS A 27 8.10 23.94 -5.98
C CYS A 27 7.56 25.33 -6.32
N ARG A 28 6.31 25.63 -5.97
CA ARG A 28 5.58 26.87 -6.27
C ARG A 28 5.45 27.24 -7.77
N LYS A 29 5.95 26.41 -8.69
CA LYS A 29 5.77 26.59 -10.14
C LYS A 29 4.34 26.32 -10.57
N ASP A 30 3.94 26.95 -11.68
CA ASP A 30 2.60 26.81 -12.24
C ASP A 30 2.28 25.37 -12.68
N VAL A 31 1.05 24.96 -12.43
CA VAL A 31 0.50 23.66 -12.83
C VAL A 31 -0.79 23.85 -13.60
N ILE A 32 -1.06 22.94 -14.54
CA ILE A 32 -2.29 22.95 -15.34
C ILE A 32 -3.31 22.02 -14.70
N LEU A 33 -4.53 22.51 -14.50
CA LEU A 33 -5.68 21.67 -14.18
C LEU A 33 -6.11 20.84 -15.39
N LYS A 34 -6.05 19.52 -15.25
CA LYS A 34 -6.58 18.53 -16.20
C LYS A 34 -7.96 18.08 -15.71
N LYS A 35 -9.01 18.72 -16.20
CA LYS A 35 -10.42 18.47 -15.84
C LYS A 35 -11.23 18.05 -17.07
N GLY A 36 -11.90 16.90 -16.98
CA GLY A 36 -12.68 16.27 -18.05
C GLY A 36 -13.56 15.12 -17.54
N ARG A 37 -14.30 14.46 -18.43
CA ARG A 37 -15.28 13.40 -18.06
C ARG A 37 -14.67 12.02 -17.81
N ILE A 38 -13.52 11.72 -18.44
CA ILE A 38 -12.96 10.35 -18.49
C ILE A 38 -11.97 10.10 -17.34
N ARG A 39 -11.11 11.08 -17.05
CA ARG A 39 -10.00 10.92 -16.12
C ARG A 39 -10.26 11.70 -14.82
N VAL A 40 -9.85 11.14 -13.69
CA VAL A 40 -9.78 11.85 -12.40
C VAL A 40 -9.13 13.21 -12.60
N HIS A 41 -9.76 14.25 -12.04
CA HIS A 41 -9.24 15.61 -12.16
C HIS A 41 -7.94 15.71 -11.39
N HIS A 42 -6.92 16.29 -12.01
CA HIS A 42 -5.60 16.38 -11.43
C HIS A 42 -4.85 17.59 -11.96
N PHE A 43 -3.81 17.99 -11.25
CA PHE A 43 -2.84 18.97 -11.71
C PHE A 43 -1.62 18.28 -12.31
N SER A 44 -1.08 18.87 -13.38
CA SER A 44 0.13 18.43 -14.06
C SER A 44 1.09 19.61 -14.26
N HIS A 45 2.37 19.41 -13.98
CA HIS A 45 3.41 20.37 -14.37
C HIS A 45 3.53 20.42 -15.90
N LYS A 46 3.90 21.59 -16.43
CA LYS A 46 4.35 21.70 -17.83
C LYS A 46 5.78 21.14 -17.93
N PRO A 47 6.11 20.34 -18.96
CA PRO A 47 7.50 19.98 -19.23
C PRO A 47 8.37 21.23 -19.46
N PRO A 48 9.66 21.20 -19.10
CA PRO A 48 10.35 20.11 -18.39
C PRO A 48 9.99 20.08 -16.88
N VAL A 49 9.86 18.87 -16.33
CA VAL A 49 9.46 18.67 -14.92
C VAL A 49 10.69 18.34 -14.07
N SER A 50 11.17 19.32 -13.29
CA SER A 50 12.24 19.10 -12.29
C SER A 50 11.71 18.85 -10.87
N CYS A 51 10.41 18.99 -10.66
CA CYS A 51 9.78 18.81 -9.37
C CYS A 51 9.62 17.31 -9.05
N PHE A 52 10.15 16.88 -7.90
CA PHE A 52 10.00 15.50 -7.45
C PHE A 52 8.62 15.22 -6.84
N TRP A 53 7.84 16.25 -6.49
CA TRP A 53 6.53 16.11 -5.87
C TRP A 53 5.58 15.17 -6.64
N PRO A 54 5.34 15.33 -7.96
CA PRO A 54 4.49 14.40 -8.70
C PRO A 54 5.18 13.07 -9.09
N LYS A 55 6.45 12.85 -8.73
CA LYS A 55 7.21 11.67 -9.16
C LYS A 55 6.54 10.39 -8.65
N GLY A 56 6.30 9.45 -9.55
CA GLY A 56 5.65 8.17 -9.24
C GLY A 56 4.12 8.19 -9.23
N GLU A 57 3.48 9.35 -9.40
CA GLU A 57 2.02 9.45 -9.51
C GLU A 57 1.54 8.87 -10.84
N THR A 58 0.70 7.84 -10.77
CA THR A 58 0.02 7.27 -11.93
C THR A 58 -1.48 7.59 -11.89
N PHE A 59 -2.17 7.39 -13.01
CA PHE A 59 -3.63 7.53 -13.04
C PHE A 59 -4.33 6.64 -12.01
N ALA A 60 -3.87 5.39 -11.89
CA ALA A 60 -4.41 4.43 -10.92
C ALA A 60 -4.18 4.92 -9.47
N HIS A 61 -3.02 5.51 -9.20
CA HIS A 61 -2.69 6.08 -7.89
C HIS A 61 -3.59 7.28 -7.53
N LEU A 62 -3.72 8.25 -8.43
CA LEU A 62 -4.59 9.42 -8.24
C LEU A 62 -6.06 9.01 -8.06
N THR A 63 -6.52 8.02 -8.84
CA THR A 63 -7.89 7.48 -8.73
C THR A 63 -8.10 6.79 -7.39
N ALA A 64 -7.13 6.00 -6.92
CA ALA A 64 -7.21 5.35 -5.62
C ALA A 64 -7.28 6.36 -4.48
N LYS A 65 -6.41 7.40 -4.46
CA LYS A 65 -6.48 8.48 -3.46
C LYS A 65 -7.86 9.13 -3.40
N SER A 66 -8.41 9.46 -4.58
CA SER A 66 -9.77 10.01 -4.70
C SER A 66 -10.81 9.09 -4.10
N ARG A 67 -10.80 7.79 -4.45
CA ARG A 67 -11.77 6.81 -3.94
C ARG A 67 -11.67 6.60 -2.43
N PHE A 68 -10.46 6.53 -1.89
CA PHE A 68 -10.24 6.44 -0.45
C PHE A 68 -10.78 7.69 0.26
N ARG A 69 -10.46 8.89 -0.25
CA ARG A 69 -11.04 10.14 0.28
C ARG A 69 -12.56 10.08 0.30
N ASP A 70 -13.17 9.81 -0.84
CA ASP A 70 -14.63 9.81 -0.98
C ASP A 70 -15.29 8.79 -0.04
N ALA A 71 -14.72 7.59 0.11
CA ALA A 71 -15.24 6.55 1.01
C ALA A 71 -15.17 6.95 2.48
N PHE A 72 -14.08 7.59 2.93
CA PHE A 72 -13.97 8.05 4.32
C PHE A 72 -14.77 9.33 4.58
N GLU A 73 -14.89 10.24 3.62
CA GLU A 73 -15.75 11.43 3.72
C GLU A 73 -17.24 11.07 3.80
N ARG A 74 -17.71 10.10 3.00
CA ARG A 74 -19.09 9.56 3.10
C ARG A 74 -19.44 9.03 4.48
N ARG A 75 -18.43 8.65 5.27
CA ARG A 75 -18.58 8.17 6.64
C ARG A 75 -18.47 9.29 7.68
N GLY A 76 -18.45 10.55 7.25
CA GLY A 76 -18.38 11.73 8.11
C GLY A 76 -17.00 11.98 8.72
N LEU A 77 -15.94 11.37 8.17
CA LEU A 77 -14.57 11.66 8.62
C LEU A 77 -14.01 12.87 7.87
N LYS A 78 -13.13 13.62 8.54
CA LYS A 78 -12.35 14.68 7.88
C LYS A 78 -11.19 14.03 7.15
N VAL A 79 -11.11 14.25 5.84
CA VAL A 79 -10.08 13.64 4.99
C VAL A 79 -9.36 14.70 4.18
N ALA A 80 -8.07 14.52 3.95
CA ALA A 80 -7.27 15.34 3.05
C ALA A 80 -6.37 14.45 2.19
N VAL A 81 -6.34 14.67 0.88
CA VAL A 81 -5.40 13.99 -0.02
C VAL A 81 -4.09 14.77 -0.12
N GLU A 82 -2.97 14.06 -0.37
CA GLU A 82 -1.65 14.66 -0.56
C GLU A 82 -1.23 15.61 0.58
N HIS A 83 -1.57 15.25 1.81
CA HIS A 83 -1.37 16.08 3.00
C HIS A 83 0.09 16.11 3.42
N GLU A 84 0.64 17.31 3.61
CA GLU A 84 1.98 17.49 4.15
C GLU A 84 2.01 17.15 5.63
N VAL A 85 3.00 16.38 6.02
CA VAL A 85 3.27 15.98 7.40
C VAL A 85 4.65 16.49 7.74
N GLU A 86 4.66 17.54 8.56
CA GLU A 86 5.85 18.04 9.22
C GLU A 86 6.29 16.98 10.24
N SER A 87 7.45 16.38 10.01
CA SER A 87 8.04 15.41 10.91
C SER A 87 9.52 15.74 11.13
N LEU A 88 10.06 15.33 12.27
CA LEU A 88 11.48 15.51 12.61
C LEU A 88 12.42 14.80 11.61
N LEU A 89 11.90 13.86 10.80
CA LEU A 89 12.65 13.08 9.79
C LEU A 89 12.40 13.60 8.35
N GLY A 90 12.00 14.87 8.23
CA GLY A 90 11.74 15.59 6.98
C GLY A 90 10.28 15.61 6.57
N ASP A 91 9.94 16.54 5.68
CA ASP A 91 8.59 16.71 5.16
C ASP A 91 8.12 15.47 4.39
N ARG A 92 6.99 14.91 4.82
CA ARG A 92 6.35 13.76 4.17
C ARG A 92 5.02 14.19 3.58
N ARG A 93 4.58 13.45 2.56
CA ARG A 93 3.26 13.63 1.96
C ARG A 93 2.46 12.36 2.12
N ALA A 94 1.46 12.39 2.98
CA ALA A 94 0.49 11.32 3.09
C ALA A 94 -0.39 11.32 1.84
N ASP A 95 -0.57 10.15 1.22
CA ASP A 95 -1.47 10.02 0.08
C ASP A 95 -2.91 10.38 0.46
N VAL A 96 -3.38 9.86 1.60
CA VAL A 96 -4.65 10.21 2.22
C VAL A 96 -4.45 10.34 3.73
N MET A 97 -4.82 11.48 4.30
CA MET A 97 -4.85 11.74 5.74
C MET A 97 -6.28 11.70 6.23
N VAL A 98 -6.59 10.79 7.16
CA VAL A 98 -7.90 10.67 7.79
C VAL A 98 -7.80 11.15 9.24
N CYS A 99 -8.63 12.12 9.60
CA CYS A 99 -8.76 12.62 10.97
C CYS A 99 -10.09 12.15 11.55
N SER A 100 -10.03 11.40 12.65
CA SER A 100 -11.22 11.01 13.38
C SER A 100 -11.76 12.17 14.22
N PRO A 101 -13.06 12.16 14.59
CA PRO A 101 -13.65 13.21 15.42
C PRO A 101 -12.96 13.44 16.78
N ASN A 102 -12.34 12.40 17.35
CA ASN A 102 -11.56 12.49 18.58
C ASN A 102 -10.08 12.90 18.38
N GLY A 103 -9.74 13.49 17.23
CA GLY A 103 -8.43 14.07 16.94
C GLY A 103 -7.33 13.07 16.56
N ARG A 104 -7.63 11.77 16.43
CA ARG A 104 -6.64 10.79 15.97
C ARG A 104 -6.44 10.92 14.47
N ARG A 105 -5.19 10.80 14.03
CA ARG A 105 -4.80 10.94 12.63
C ARG A 105 -4.24 9.63 12.09
N VAL A 106 -4.66 9.28 10.88
CA VAL A 106 -4.17 8.11 10.15
C VAL A 106 -3.76 8.51 8.75
N ALA A 107 -2.48 8.30 8.42
CA ALA A 107 -2.02 8.33 7.04
C ALA A 107 -2.34 6.97 6.39
N ILE A 108 -2.94 7.00 5.21
CA ILE A 108 -3.11 5.84 4.36
C ILE A 108 -2.17 6.03 3.17
N GLU A 109 -1.24 5.10 3.01
CA GLU A 109 -0.19 5.11 1.99
C GLU A 109 -0.50 4.08 0.92
N LEU A 110 -0.66 4.52 -0.32
CA LEU A 110 -1.12 3.70 -1.43
C LEU A 110 0.08 3.21 -2.26
N GLN A 111 0.67 2.09 -1.85
CA GLN A 111 1.96 1.67 -2.38
C GLN A 111 1.83 0.93 -3.73
N HIS A 112 1.99 1.67 -4.83
CA HIS A 112 1.95 1.11 -6.19
C HIS A 112 3.34 0.64 -6.68
N ASN A 113 4.39 1.42 -6.41
CA ASN A 113 5.76 1.13 -6.87
C ASN A 113 6.55 0.32 -5.83
N THR A 114 7.71 -0.20 -6.22
CA THR A 114 8.63 -0.82 -5.25
C THR A 114 9.19 0.21 -4.28
N ILE A 115 9.29 -0.16 -3.01
CA ILE A 115 9.94 0.59 -1.94
C ILE A 115 10.93 -0.35 -1.23
N SER A 116 12.06 0.20 -0.76
CA SER A 116 12.99 -0.58 0.04
C SER A 116 12.39 -0.87 1.42
N VAL A 117 12.96 -1.83 2.15
CA VAL A 117 12.51 -2.13 3.51
C VAL A 117 12.89 -0.97 4.44
N GLU A 118 14.08 -0.42 4.23
CA GLU A 118 14.64 0.70 4.98
C GLU A 118 13.77 1.96 4.82
N ASP A 119 13.29 2.24 3.60
CA ASP A 119 12.42 3.38 3.33
C ASP A 119 11.04 3.22 3.97
N ILE A 120 10.42 2.03 3.91
CA ILE A 120 9.09 1.82 4.51
C ILE A 120 9.17 1.87 6.04
N GLU A 121 10.26 1.36 6.62
CA GLU A 121 10.56 1.47 8.05
C GLU A 121 10.72 2.93 8.47
N THR A 122 11.61 3.67 7.78
CA THR A 122 11.89 5.08 8.06
C THR A 122 10.64 5.95 7.91
N ARG A 123 9.84 5.73 6.86
CA ARG A 123 8.57 6.45 6.65
C ARG A 123 7.55 6.14 7.74
N THR A 124 7.46 4.87 8.15
CA THR A 124 6.55 4.47 9.23
C THR A 124 6.97 5.11 10.55
N GLU A 125 8.26 5.10 10.88
CA GLU A 125 8.80 5.74 12.09
C GLU A 125 8.54 7.24 12.10
N GLY A 126 8.73 7.92 10.96
CA GLY A 126 8.43 9.36 10.81
C GLY A 126 6.96 9.70 11.10
N TYR A 127 6.01 8.91 10.60
CA TYR A 127 4.59 9.11 10.93
C TYR A 127 4.31 8.91 12.41
N LEU A 128 4.82 7.83 13.00
CA LEU A 128 4.59 7.52 14.41
C LEU A 128 5.19 8.58 15.33
N ALA A 129 6.38 9.11 15.00
CA ALA A 129 7.01 10.21 15.71
C ALA A 129 6.19 11.50 15.65
N ALA A 130 5.48 11.74 14.54
CA ALA A 130 4.53 12.86 14.40
C ALA A 130 3.15 12.60 15.05
N GLY A 131 3.00 11.49 15.79
CA GLY A 131 1.73 11.10 16.42
C GLY A 131 0.65 10.68 15.41
N ILE A 132 1.06 10.24 14.22
CA ILE A 132 0.18 9.81 13.14
C ILE A 132 0.33 8.30 12.96
N SER A 133 -0.77 7.55 13.04
CA SER A 133 -0.74 6.12 12.69
C SER A 133 -0.68 5.98 11.17
N VAL A 134 -0.08 4.91 10.64
CA VAL A 134 -0.01 4.67 9.19
C VAL A 134 -0.58 3.31 8.81
N ILE A 135 -1.37 3.28 7.73
CA ILE A 135 -1.85 2.07 7.07
C ILE A 135 -1.28 2.06 5.65
N TRP A 136 -0.47 1.07 5.34
CA TRP A 136 0.05 0.86 3.99
C TRP A 136 -0.85 -0.10 3.22
N VAL A 137 -1.16 0.25 1.98
CA VAL A 137 -2.03 -0.52 1.09
C VAL A 137 -1.31 -0.76 -0.24
N PRO A 138 -0.60 -1.89 -0.40
CA PRO A 138 -0.10 -2.34 -1.70
C PRO A 138 -1.20 -2.42 -2.76
N PHE A 139 -0.84 -2.15 -4.01
CA PHE A 139 -1.72 -2.46 -5.14
C PHE A 139 -1.62 -3.94 -5.49
N LEU A 140 -2.75 -4.57 -5.78
CA LEU A 140 -2.76 -5.89 -6.40
C LEU A 140 -2.12 -5.81 -7.79
N PRO A 141 -1.13 -6.66 -8.09
CA PRO A 141 -0.58 -6.76 -9.43
C PRO A 141 -1.66 -7.09 -10.46
N LYS A 142 -1.57 -6.45 -11.63
CA LYS A 142 -2.46 -6.74 -12.76
C LYS A 142 -2.37 -8.21 -13.14
N GLY A 143 -3.52 -8.85 -13.35
CA GLY A 143 -3.62 -10.27 -13.73
C GLY A 143 -3.35 -11.25 -12.58
N LEU A 144 -3.01 -10.80 -11.36
CA LEU A 144 -2.73 -11.73 -10.25
C LEU A 144 -3.95 -12.60 -9.92
N LEU A 145 -5.15 -12.01 -9.92
CA LEU A 145 -6.39 -12.72 -9.62
C LEU A 145 -6.74 -13.80 -10.66
N GLU A 146 -6.24 -13.70 -11.89
CA GLU A 146 -6.44 -14.71 -12.94
C GLU A 146 -5.68 -16.02 -12.62
N THR A 147 -4.66 -15.94 -11.76
CA THR A 147 -3.88 -17.10 -11.29
C THR A 147 -4.39 -17.69 -9.98
N ALA A 148 -5.48 -17.14 -9.44
CA ALA A 148 -5.99 -17.52 -8.14
C ALA A 148 -6.97 -18.70 -8.24
N GLU A 149 -6.88 -19.60 -7.28
CA GLU A 149 -7.79 -20.73 -7.12
C GLU A 149 -8.74 -20.45 -5.95
N SER A 150 -10.01 -20.85 -6.07
CA SER A 150 -10.95 -20.79 -4.94
C SER A 150 -10.65 -21.89 -3.93
N LEU A 151 -10.68 -21.59 -2.63
CA LEU A 151 -10.52 -22.60 -1.58
C LEU A 151 -11.72 -23.53 -1.39
N ALA A 152 -12.88 -23.16 -1.93
CA ALA A 152 -14.10 -23.96 -1.85
C ALA A 152 -15.04 -23.66 -3.01
N GLU A 153 -15.91 -24.59 -3.35
CA GLU A 153 -16.94 -24.46 -4.40
C GLU A 153 -18.16 -23.64 -3.93
N LYS A 154 -17.95 -22.68 -3.04
CA LYS A 154 -19.00 -21.76 -2.58
C LYS A 154 -18.67 -20.33 -2.98
N GLU A 155 -19.70 -19.57 -3.29
CA GLU A 155 -19.56 -18.14 -3.56
C GLU A 155 -18.95 -17.40 -2.37
N GLY A 156 -18.03 -16.47 -2.64
CA GLY A 156 -17.31 -15.72 -1.62
C GLY A 156 -16.25 -16.53 -0.86
N ALA A 157 -15.93 -17.75 -1.31
CA ALA A 157 -14.79 -18.49 -0.77
C ALA A 157 -13.48 -17.70 -0.98
N PRO A 158 -12.52 -17.78 -0.04
CA PRO A 158 -11.26 -17.08 -0.18
C PRO A 158 -10.48 -17.62 -1.39
N LEU A 159 -9.75 -16.72 -2.05
CA LEU A 159 -8.90 -17.05 -3.18
C LEU A 159 -7.48 -17.35 -2.70
N VAL A 160 -6.77 -18.25 -3.36
CA VAL A 160 -5.38 -18.59 -3.08
C VAL A 160 -4.53 -18.47 -4.34
N ILE A 161 -3.45 -17.71 -4.24
CA ILE A 161 -2.36 -17.71 -5.20
C ILE A 161 -1.22 -18.56 -4.62
N LYS A 162 -0.99 -19.74 -5.19
CA LYS A 162 0.02 -20.70 -4.70
C LYS A 162 1.46 -20.19 -4.84
N LYS A 163 1.76 -19.45 -5.92
CA LYS A 163 3.10 -18.93 -6.22
C LYS A 163 3.10 -17.41 -6.30
N TYR A 164 2.96 -16.75 -5.15
CA TYR A 164 3.04 -15.29 -5.05
C TYR A 164 4.48 -14.84 -4.70
N PRO A 165 5.14 -14.02 -5.54
CA PRO A 165 6.50 -13.54 -5.29
C PRO A 165 6.48 -12.33 -4.33
N ALA A 166 6.13 -12.56 -3.07
CA ALA A 166 6.01 -11.51 -2.07
C ALA A 166 7.34 -10.74 -1.90
N ARG A 167 7.32 -9.46 -2.25
CA ARG A 167 8.45 -8.53 -2.13
C ARG A 167 8.83 -8.36 -0.66
N ALA A 168 10.08 -7.97 -0.39
CA ALA A 168 10.57 -7.84 0.98
C ALA A 168 9.71 -6.87 1.82
N TRP A 169 9.32 -5.72 1.26
CA TRP A 169 8.45 -4.76 1.93
C TRP A 169 7.00 -5.26 2.14
N GLU A 170 6.46 -6.11 1.27
CA GLU A 170 5.14 -6.74 1.48
C GLU A 170 5.18 -7.74 2.64
N ARG A 171 6.28 -8.50 2.75
CA ARG A 171 6.54 -9.37 3.91
C ARG A 171 6.74 -8.56 5.19
N TRP A 172 7.41 -7.42 5.09
CA TRP A 172 7.52 -6.47 6.20
C TRP A 172 6.13 -6.00 6.64
N LEU A 173 5.27 -5.54 5.73
CA LEU A 173 3.90 -5.12 6.02
C LEU A 173 3.06 -6.21 6.67
N HIS A 174 3.18 -7.44 6.16
CA HIS A 174 2.51 -8.60 6.74
C HIS A 174 2.93 -8.81 8.21
N GLY A 175 4.22 -8.71 8.54
CA GLY A 175 4.69 -8.82 9.93
C GLY A 175 4.34 -7.60 10.79
N TYR A 176 4.37 -6.39 10.21
CA TYR A 176 3.97 -5.15 10.90
C TYR A 176 2.52 -5.21 11.37
N ASN A 177 1.66 -5.85 10.59
CA ASN A 177 0.22 -6.02 10.83
C ASN A 177 -0.16 -7.39 11.45
N PHE A 178 0.77 -8.09 12.11
CA PHE A 178 0.52 -9.38 12.78
C PHE A 178 -0.09 -10.46 11.87
N GLY A 179 0.36 -10.51 10.62
CA GLY A 179 -0.07 -11.47 9.60
C GLY A 179 -1.20 -10.98 8.68
N GLY A 180 -1.67 -9.75 8.84
CA GLY A 180 -2.62 -9.13 7.91
C GLY A 180 -1.92 -8.38 6.77
N LEU A 181 -2.47 -8.42 5.56
CA LEU A 181 -2.00 -7.62 4.43
C LEU A 181 -3.18 -7.08 3.62
N TRP A 182 -3.53 -5.82 3.77
CA TRP A 182 -4.60 -5.22 2.96
C TRP A 182 -4.05 -4.79 1.61
N MET A 183 -4.74 -5.16 0.53
CA MET A 183 -4.34 -4.83 -0.84
C MET A 183 -5.48 -4.16 -1.59
N TYR A 184 -5.17 -3.19 -2.44
CA TYR A 184 -6.13 -2.48 -3.27
C TYR A 184 -6.10 -2.99 -4.71
N ASP A 185 -7.25 -3.35 -5.25
CA ASP A 185 -7.40 -3.70 -6.66
C ASP A 185 -7.73 -2.44 -7.48
N PRO A 186 -6.81 -1.93 -8.31
CA PRO A 186 -7.08 -0.75 -9.13
C PRO A 186 -8.13 -0.99 -10.22
N SER A 187 -8.38 -2.24 -10.62
CA SER A 187 -9.35 -2.57 -11.68
C SER A 187 -10.79 -2.47 -11.17
N THR A 188 -11.06 -3.01 -9.99
CA THR A 188 -12.40 -3.00 -9.38
C THR A 188 -12.63 -1.85 -8.42
N GLY A 189 -11.56 -1.26 -7.87
CA GLY A 189 -11.65 -0.25 -6.81
C GLY A 189 -11.94 -0.82 -5.43
N LYS A 190 -11.81 -2.13 -5.27
CA LYS A 190 -12.11 -2.85 -4.03
C LYS A 190 -10.85 -3.22 -3.28
N LEU A 191 -11.02 -3.54 -2.00
CA LEU A 191 -9.98 -4.06 -1.13
C LEU A 191 -10.02 -5.57 -1.04
N TRP A 192 -8.86 -6.15 -0.80
CA TRP A 192 -8.70 -7.55 -0.46
C TRP A 192 -7.90 -7.65 0.83
N ARG A 193 -8.40 -8.43 1.79
CA ARG A 193 -7.62 -8.80 2.97
C ARG A 193 -6.77 -9.99 2.60
N GLY A 194 -5.46 -9.90 2.78
CA GLY A 194 -4.50 -10.92 2.42
C GLY A 194 -3.79 -11.51 3.63
N ARG A 195 -3.27 -12.74 3.47
CA ARG A 195 -2.36 -13.39 4.42
C ARG A 195 -1.31 -14.20 3.64
N LEU A 196 -0.07 -14.11 4.09
CA LEU A 196 1.05 -14.83 3.49
C LEU A 196 1.39 -16.07 4.31
N LYS A 197 1.63 -17.19 3.62
CA LYS A 197 2.19 -18.42 4.18
C LYS A 197 3.45 -18.84 3.41
N GLY A 198 4.27 -19.67 4.06
CA GLY A 198 5.38 -20.34 3.38
C GLY A 198 4.85 -21.24 2.27
N HIS A 199 5.54 -21.28 1.13
CA HIS A 199 5.24 -22.22 0.06
C HIS A 199 6.24 -23.37 0.13
N GLU A 200 5.74 -24.60 0.23
CA GLU A 200 6.56 -25.81 0.30
C GLU A 200 6.90 -26.31 -1.09
N LEU A 201 8.16 -26.70 -1.28
CA LEU A 201 8.66 -27.32 -2.48
C LEU A 201 9.12 -28.73 -2.12
N PHE A 202 8.62 -29.71 -2.85
CA PHE A 202 9.18 -31.05 -2.82
C PHE A 202 10.51 -31.06 -3.58
N VAL A 203 11.52 -31.67 -2.99
CA VAL A 203 12.83 -31.92 -3.59
C VAL A 203 12.89 -33.39 -3.90
N GLU A 204 13.05 -33.72 -5.18
CA GLU A 204 13.17 -35.09 -5.64
C GLU A 204 14.40 -35.76 -5.03
N PRO A 205 14.33 -37.08 -4.76
CA PRO A 205 15.50 -37.85 -4.38
C PRO A 205 16.61 -37.74 -5.45
N ALA A 206 17.87 -37.78 -5.02
CA ALA A 206 19.02 -37.72 -5.91
C ALA A 206 19.99 -38.87 -5.60
N HIS A 207 20.60 -39.41 -6.66
CA HIS A 207 21.64 -40.42 -6.60
C HIS A 207 22.89 -39.89 -7.31
N TRP A 208 24.07 -40.07 -6.70
CA TRP A 208 25.34 -39.69 -7.32
C TRP A 208 26.48 -40.56 -6.77
N PHE A 209 27.60 -40.61 -7.49
CA PHE A 209 28.81 -41.29 -7.02
C PHE A 209 29.79 -40.26 -6.47
N ASP A 210 30.43 -40.55 -5.34
CA ASP A 210 31.48 -39.69 -4.80
C ASP A 210 32.85 -39.93 -5.46
N GLU A 211 33.89 -39.19 -5.04
CA GLU A 211 35.24 -39.27 -5.60
C GLU A 211 35.89 -40.66 -5.43
N THR A 212 35.35 -41.50 -4.56
CA THR A 212 35.80 -42.88 -4.32
C THR A 212 34.99 -43.91 -5.11
N GLY A 213 33.97 -43.47 -5.85
CA GLY A 213 33.05 -44.35 -6.58
C GLY A 213 31.97 -45.00 -5.72
N GLU A 214 31.81 -44.58 -4.45
CA GLU A 214 30.70 -45.02 -3.61
C GLU A 214 29.40 -44.32 -4.02
N GLU A 215 28.32 -45.10 -4.13
CA GLU A 215 26.99 -44.55 -4.40
C GLU A 215 26.46 -43.82 -3.16
N ARG A 216 25.99 -42.59 -3.38
CA ARG A 216 25.31 -41.74 -2.40
C ARG A 216 23.89 -41.50 -2.84
N TYR A 217 22.99 -41.42 -1.86
CA TYR A 217 21.57 -41.16 -2.07
C TYR A 217 21.06 -40.12 -1.07
N THR A 218 20.18 -39.23 -1.52
CA THR A 218 19.33 -38.41 -0.64
C THR A 218 17.87 -38.74 -0.85
N GLY A 219 17.15 -39.00 0.25
CA GLY A 219 15.69 -39.12 0.24
C GLY A 219 14.99 -37.84 -0.20
N GLY A 220 13.80 -37.98 -0.77
CA GLY A 220 12.95 -36.84 -1.10
C GLY A 220 12.52 -36.10 0.17
N ASN A 221 12.53 -34.76 0.15
CA ASN A 221 12.13 -33.95 1.30
C ASN A 221 11.41 -32.66 0.89
N TYR A 222 10.79 -31.99 1.87
CA TYR A 222 10.16 -30.70 1.65
C TYR A 222 11.05 -29.57 2.18
N ARG A 223 11.11 -28.47 1.43
CA ARG A 223 11.73 -27.22 1.89
C ARG A 223 10.84 -26.01 1.57
N TYR A 224 10.92 -24.98 2.40
CA TYR A 224 10.24 -23.72 2.09
C TYR A 224 10.96 -22.93 0.99
N SER A 225 10.18 -22.45 0.02
CA SER A 225 10.69 -21.55 -1.01
C SER A 225 11.15 -20.21 -0.40
N LYS A 226 12.35 -19.77 -0.78
CA LYS A 226 12.83 -18.41 -0.49
C LYS A 226 12.13 -17.35 -1.36
N ARG A 227 11.64 -17.75 -2.55
CA ARG A 227 11.03 -16.87 -3.56
C ARG A 227 9.52 -16.80 -3.44
N TRP A 228 8.88 -17.96 -3.30
CA TRP A 228 7.42 -18.07 -3.39
C TRP A 228 6.78 -18.10 -2.01
N ARG A 229 5.62 -17.45 -1.93
CA ARG A 229 4.67 -17.51 -0.81
C ARG A 229 3.33 -17.92 -1.35
N GLU A 230 2.50 -18.47 -0.47
CA GLU A 230 1.08 -18.61 -0.74
C GLU A 230 0.37 -17.35 -0.22
N LEU A 231 -0.43 -16.72 -1.08
CA LEU A 231 -1.24 -15.56 -0.72
C LEU A 231 -2.71 -15.98 -0.71
N THR A 232 -3.31 -15.99 0.47
CA THR A 232 -4.76 -16.15 0.62
C THR A 232 -5.41 -14.77 0.66
N LEU A 233 -6.46 -14.55 -0.12
CA LEU A 233 -7.21 -13.30 -0.22
C LEU A 233 -8.69 -13.52 0.18
N TRP A 234 -9.19 -12.68 1.07
CA TRP A 234 -10.61 -12.59 1.47
C TRP A 234 -11.18 -11.28 0.92
N GLY A 235 -12.27 -11.39 0.15
CA GLY A 235 -12.94 -10.27 -0.49
C GLY A 235 -13.67 -10.70 -1.77
N PRO A 236 -13.97 -9.75 -2.68
CA PRO A 236 -13.60 -8.34 -2.62
C PRO A 236 -14.44 -7.55 -1.60
N ILE A 237 -13.85 -6.52 -0.99
CA ILE A 237 -14.47 -5.68 0.04
C ILE A 237 -14.59 -4.25 -0.49
N ASP A 238 -15.79 -3.67 -0.47
CA ASP A 238 -15.98 -2.26 -0.82
C ASP A 238 -15.25 -1.35 0.18
N LEU A 239 -14.64 -0.25 -0.31
CA LEU A 239 -13.86 0.67 0.52
C LEU A 239 -14.67 1.23 1.71
N ASP A 240 -15.97 1.44 1.52
CA ASP A 240 -16.90 1.89 2.56
C ASP A 240 -16.99 0.87 3.73
N GLY A 241 -16.77 -0.41 3.47
CA GLY A 241 -16.76 -1.48 4.47
C GLY A 241 -15.48 -1.55 5.32
N ALA A 242 -14.39 -0.92 4.90
CA ALA A 242 -13.12 -0.97 5.62
C ALA A 242 -13.07 0.04 6.77
N LYS A 243 -13.14 -0.43 8.02
CA LYS A 243 -13.05 0.41 9.22
C LYS A 243 -11.60 0.54 9.67
N ILE A 244 -11.27 1.65 10.33
CA ILE A 244 -9.96 1.88 10.93
C ILE A 244 -10.04 1.43 12.39
N GLU A 245 -9.20 0.47 12.75
CA GLU A 245 -8.96 0.08 14.13
C GLU A 245 -7.56 0.54 14.52
N PHE A 246 -7.43 1.08 15.72
CA PHE A 246 -6.15 1.47 16.27
C PHE A 246 -5.69 0.50 17.35
N PHE A 247 -4.39 0.30 17.43
CA PHE A 247 -3.77 -0.57 18.42
C PHE A 247 -2.40 -0.02 18.83
N ASN A 248 -1.90 -0.48 19.96
CA ASN A 248 -0.54 -0.17 20.38
C ASN A 248 0.39 -1.30 19.95
N ARG A 249 1.55 -0.91 19.44
CA ARG A 249 2.61 -1.84 19.06
C ARG A 249 3.89 -1.53 19.84
N ARG A 250 4.57 -2.57 20.31
CA ARG A 250 5.94 -2.47 20.84
C ARG A 250 6.93 -2.48 19.68
N LYS A 251 8.02 -1.73 19.83
CA LYS A 251 9.16 -1.82 18.90
C LYS A 251 9.71 -3.24 18.97
N THR A 252 9.86 -3.90 17.83
CA THR A 252 10.42 -5.26 17.76
C THR A 252 11.23 -5.43 16.49
N GLU A 253 12.06 -6.46 16.45
CA GLU A 253 12.81 -6.87 15.27
C GLU A 253 12.57 -8.37 15.04
N MET A 254 12.48 -8.79 13.78
CA MET A 254 12.29 -10.19 13.41
C MET A 254 12.99 -10.48 12.09
N GLY A 255 14.03 -11.33 12.13
CA GLY A 255 14.92 -11.51 10.98
C GLY A 255 15.53 -10.18 10.55
N ASN A 256 15.38 -9.83 9.27
CA ASN A 256 15.91 -8.58 8.70
C ASN A 256 14.90 -7.41 8.76
N PHE A 257 13.82 -7.53 9.53
CA PHE A 257 12.77 -6.51 9.59
C PHE A 257 12.73 -5.85 10.96
N ARG A 258 12.75 -4.52 10.97
CA ARG A 258 12.55 -3.69 12.15
C ARG A 258 11.16 -3.12 12.10
N TYR A 259 10.44 -3.23 13.20
CA TYR A 259 9.09 -2.74 13.29
C TYR A 259 9.00 -1.64 14.34
N PRO A 260 8.75 -0.38 13.93
CA PRO A 260 8.58 0.74 14.84
C PRO A 260 7.47 0.47 15.87
N GLY A 261 7.68 0.99 17.09
CA GLY A 261 6.68 0.98 18.16
C GLY A 261 5.85 2.26 18.14
N GLY A 262 4.65 2.22 18.73
CA GLY A 262 3.78 3.39 18.86
C GLY A 262 2.30 3.06 18.65
N LYS A 263 1.50 4.12 18.49
CA LYS A 263 0.07 4.02 18.15
C LYS A 263 -0.05 3.70 16.66
N ALA A 264 -0.37 2.46 16.33
CA ALA A 264 -0.57 1.99 14.98
C ALA A 264 -2.06 1.89 14.62
N ALA A 265 -2.34 1.69 13.34
CA ALA A 265 -3.69 1.49 12.82
C ALA A 265 -3.70 0.40 11.75
N ARG A 266 -4.85 -0.25 11.57
CA ARG A 266 -5.09 -1.24 10.52
C ARG A 266 -6.53 -1.15 10.03
N PHE A 267 -6.78 -1.68 8.85
CA PHE A 267 -8.16 -1.91 8.42
C PHE A 267 -8.75 -3.16 9.05
N THR A 268 -10.06 -3.10 9.29
CA THR A 268 -10.90 -4.21 9.73
C THR A 268 -12.21 -4.23 8.94
N VAL A 269 -12.81 -5.42 8.88
CA VAL A 269 -14.19 -5.64 8.43
C VAL A 269 -15.01 -6.05 9.66
N ARG A 270 -16.25 -5.57 9.77
CA ARG A 270 -17.26 -6.13 10.68
C ARG A 270 -18.25 -6.93 9.87
#